data_AF-A0A318ZRY8-F1
#
_entry.id   AF-A0A318ZRY8-F1
#
_cell.length_a   1.000
_cell.length_b   1.000
_cell.length_c   1.000
_cell.angle_alpha   90.00
_cell.angle_beta   90.00
_cell.angle_gamma   90.00
#
_symmetry.space_group_name_H-M   'P 1'
#
loop_
_entity.id
_entity.type
_entity.pdbx_description
1 polymer ?
#
loop_
_entity_poly.entity_id
_entity_poly.type
_entity_poly.pdbx_seq_one_letter_code
_entity_poly.pdbx_strand_id
1 'polypeptide(L)'
;MVGKPSFTGEAALQPLAHVHLVNFSSFDMNLHHHLTGPESYHAAQLTLRSPMPFNPSHLDIAENDLLQYFRCIASRSLTTFTHDPVDLGNIILQLTLLNDSPSATAVLRALLALSSVHRDGLQSQAAGLKISALKALIAAPKHDITAIEAAQHVAAGMLLCSFEIHRASCTSGQWMTYLLGAKRIIQASSLESSGEFGPLIDWVYYHDVLSRFSNLHWHSKIANPDSPSSETSAETFSLLSPGMPSVEQTTLTLLSDICDAISTLSPEMMPPTDDDRDDHHTFLKTLVFRIRTISSAEIPPPGHSRRRTMTALFQCAMLVYLHRAASMDLLELAAETERRLHNAFATLAQLDACERQFPLFILGCEARSDHERSIVLDLITRTQEHAASRSLYLVRRMIEAIWIQDDLAKGPVNYTEKLSAVLSCCAILPTFV
;
A
#
# COMPACT_ATOMS: atom_id res chain seq x y z
N MET A 1 -0.03 -73.61 -11.91
CA MET A 1 -1.01 -72.80 -11.14
C MET A 1 -0.34 -71.49 -10.79
N VAL A 2 -1.00 -70.41 -11.19
CA VAL A 2 -0.51 -69.03 -11.25
C VAL A 2 -0.33 -68.45 -9.85
N GLY A 3 0.89 -67.98 -9.55
CA GLY A 3 1.17 -67.13 -8.40
C GLY A 3 0.76 -65.69 -8.72
N LYS A 4 -0.06 -65.09 -7.85
CA LYS A 4 -0.39 -63.65 -7.89
C LYS A 4 0.85 -62.82 -7.57
N PRO A 5 1.21 -61.80 -8.38
CA PRO A 5 2.00 -60.68 -7.90
C PRO A 5 1.07 -59.58 -7.37
N SER A 6 1.43 -59.09 -6.19
CA SER A 6 0.93 -57.89 -5.53
C SER A 6 1.29 -56.64 -6.34
N PHE A 7 0.29 -55.83 -6.70
CA PHE A 7 0.51 -54.51 -7.28
C PHE A 7 1.00 -53.53 -6.21
N THR A 8 2.21 -53.03 -6.43
CA THR A 8 2.89 -51.96 -5.72
C THR A 8 2.29 -50.60 -6.06
N GLY A 9 2.36 -49.69 -5.08
CA GLY A 9 1.69 -48.39 -5.02
C GLY A 9 1.80 -47.50 -6.26
N GLU A 10 0.67 -46.87 -6.59
CA GLU A 10 0.62 -45.63 -7.35
C GLU A 10 1.32 -44.54 -6.54
N ALA A 11 2.54 -44.21 -6.95
CA ALA A 11 3.16 -42.95 -6.58
C ALA A 11 2.32 -41.83 -7.20
N ALA A 12 1.57 -41.12 -6.36
CA ALA A 12 0.92 -39.88 -6.73
C ALA A 12 1.99 -38.91 -7.24
N LEU A 13 1.96 -38.64 -8.55
CA LEU A 13 2.77 -37.60 -9.18
C LEU A 13 2.43 -36.28 -8.49
N GLN A 14 3.39 -35.73 -7.74
CA GLN A 14 3.32 -34.36 -7.25
C GLN A 14 3.14 -33.42 -8.46
N PRO A 15 2.26 -32.41 -8.39
CA PRO A 15 2.17 -31.41 -9.43
C PRO A 15 3.53 -30.72 -9.57
N LEU A 16 4.06 -30.68 -10.81
CA LEU A 16 5.24 -29.88 -11.15
C LEU A 16 5.02 -28.46 -10.62
N ALA A 17 5.91 -28.00 -9.73
CA ALA A 17 5.93 -26.62 -9.27
C ALA A 17 5.91 -25.69 -10.50
N HIS A 18 4.97 -24.73 -10.52
CA HIS A 18 4.94 -23.71 -11.57
C HIS A 18 6.26 -22.94 -11.51
N VAL A 19 7.11 -23.12 -12.53
CA VAL A 19 8.35 -22.36 -12.64
C VAL A 19 7.99 -20.92 -13.02
N HIS A 20 8.08 -20.00 -12.06
CA HIS A 20 7.91 -18.59 -12.29
C HIS A 20 9.21 -17.97 -12.84
N LEU A 21 9.32 -17.85 -14.16
CA LEU A 21 10.44 -17.17 -14.82
C LEU A 21 10.17 -15.66 -14.93
N VAL A 22 11.11 -14.84 -14.46
CA VAL A 22 11.10 -13.39 -14.65
C VAL A 22 11.95 -13.07 -15.87
N ASN A 23 11.31 -12.57 -16.93
CA ASN A 23 11.98 -12.19 -18.17
C ASN A 23 12.24 -10.68 -18.20
N PHE A 24 13.42 -10.27 -18.66
CA PHE A 24 13.71 -8.86 -18.95
C PHE A 24 13.18 -8.47 -20.34
N SER A 25 12.85 -7.21 -20.50
CA SER A 25 12.30 -6.62 -21.72
C SER A 25 13.10 -5.38 -22.16
N SER A 26 12.75 -4.80 -23.30
CA SER A 26 13.34 -3.52 -23.75
C SER A 26 13.04 -2.37 -22.79
N PHE A 27 11.91 -2.41 -22.06
CA PHE A 27 11.61 -1.46 -21.00
C PHE A 27 12.67 -1.52 -19.90
N ASP A 28 13.04 -2.72 -19.45
CA ASP A 28 13.98 -2.90 -18.35
C ASP A 28 15.41 -2.49 -18.75
N MET A 29 15.79 -2.73 -20.00
CA MET A 29 17.07 -2.25 -20.56
C MET A 29 17.13 -0.72 -20.62
N ASN A 30 16.05 -0.07 -21.04
CA ASN A 30 15.98 1.39 -21.08
C ASN A 30 16.01 1.98 -19.66
N LEU A 31 15.33 1.35 -18.70
CA LEU A 31 15.40 1.73 -17.29
C LEU A 31 16.82 1.60 -16.75
N HIS A 32 17.52 0.52 -17.09
CA HIS A 32 18.91 0.30 -16.70
C HIS A 32 19.85 1.37 -17.27
N HIS A 33 19.68 1.72 -18.54
CA HIS A 33 20.43 2.82 -19.16
C HIS A 33 20.13 4.17 -18.52
N HIS A 34 18.89 4.41 -18.08
CA HIS A 34 18.53 5.62 -17.35
C HIS A 34 19.23 5.69 -15.98
N LEU A 35 19.32 4.56 -15.27
CA LEU A 35 19.99 4.48 -13.97
C LEU A 35 21.52 4.58 -14.05
N THR A 36 22.13 4.20 -15.18
CA THR A 36 23.61 4.09 -15.32
C THR A 36 24.24 5.07 -16.31
N GLY A 37 23.44 5.83 -17.06
CA GLY A 37 23.89 6.71 -18.12
C GLY A 37 24.48 8.05 -17.64
N PRO A 38 25.55 8.58 -18.29
CA PRO A 38 26.28 9.77 -17.84
C PRO A 38 25.55 11.11 -18.09
N GLU A 39 24.48 11.12 -18.88
CA GLU A 39 23.60 12.27 -19.05
C GLU A 39 22.17 11.73 -19.17
N SER A 40 21.22 12.34 -18.46
CA SER A 40 19.79 12.01 -18.51
C SER A 40 19.20 12.44 -19.87
N TYR A 41 19.71 11.86 -20.97
CA TYR A 41 19.24 12.11 -22.32
C TYR A 41 17.76 11.81 -22.39
N HIS A 42 16.98 12.81 -22.81
CA HIS A 42 15.53 12.80 -23.08
C HIS A 42 14.92 11.40 -23.00
N ALA A 43 14.62 10.97 -21.77
CA ALA A 43 14.04 9.66 -21.54
C ALA A 43 12.68 9.65 -22.23
N ALA A 44 12.55 8.89 -23.31
CA ALA A 44 11.25 8.45 -23.77
C ALA A 44 10.54 7.88 -22.53
N GLN A 45 9.39 8.45 -22.17
CA GLN A 45 8.67 8.17 -20.94
C GLN A 45 8.56 6.66 -20.73
N LEU A 46 9.34 6.12 -19.79
CA LEU A 46 9.19 4.75 -19.35
C LEU A 46 7.94 4.71 -18.50
N THR A 47 6.86 4.21 -19.09
CA THR A 47 5.58 4.08 -18.39
C THR A 47 5.26 2.62 -18.16
N LEU A 48 5.30 2.21 -16.89
CA LEU A 48 4.74 0.94 -16.43
C LEU A 48 3.22 1.04 -16.50
N ARG A 49 2.66 0.62 -17.63
CA ARG A 49 1.21 0.63 -17.84
C ARG A 49 0.58 -0.52 -17.06
N SER A 50 -0.43 -0.17 -16.28
CA SER A 50 -1.34 -1.14 -15.70
C SER A 50 -2.46 -1.41 -16.71
N PRO A 51 -2.75 -2.67 -17.07
CA PRO A 51 -3.83 -2.98 -17.99
C PRO A 51 -5.13 -2.47 -17.38
N MET A 52 -5.98 -1.77 -18.13
CA MET A 52 -7.27 -1.28 -17.67
C MET A 52 -8.37 -2.31 -18.01
N PRO A 53 -8.70 -3.26 -17.12
CA PRO A 53 -9.77 -4.23 -17.34
C PRO A 53 -11.12 -3.53 -17.13
N PHE A 54 -11.56 -2.77 -18.12
CA PHE A 54 -12.94 -2.30 -18.19
C PHE A 54 -13.83 -3.47 -18.61
N ASN A 55 -14.88 -3.72 -17.84
CA ASN A 55 -15.91 -4.69 -18.16
C ASN A 55 -17.02 -3.97 -18.94
N PRO A 56 -17.20 -4.26 -20.25
CA PRO A 56 -18.20 -3.57 -21.08
C PRO A 56 -19.64 -4.00 -20.78
N SER A 57 -19.83 -5.00 -19.90
CA SER A 57 -21.15 -5.50 -19.54
C SER A 57 -21.95 -4.44 -18.80
N HIS A 58 -23.16 -4.15 -19.27
CA HIS A 58 -24.10 -3.31 -18.55
C HIS A 58 -24.75 -4.13 -17.43
N LEU A 59 -24.23 -3.97 -16.21
CA LEU A 59 -24.78 -4.63 -15.03
C LEU A 59 -25.68 -3.65 -14.28
N ASP A 60 -26.92 -4.05 -14.03
CA ASP A 60 -27.86 -3.30 -13.20
C ASP A 60 -28.25 -4.15 -11.99
N ILE A 61 -27.27 -4.33 -11.10
CA ILE A 61 -27.45 -5.11 -9.88
C ILE A 61 -28.25 -4.27 -8.89
N ALA A 62 -29.25 -4.87 -8.26
CA ALA A 62 -30.08 -4.16 -7.29
C ALA A 62 -29.21 -3.59 -6.14
N GLU A 63 -29.51 -2.36 -5.70
CA GLU A 63 -28.76 -1.69 -4.63
C GLU A 63 -28.75 -2.52 -3.33
N ASN A 64 -29.85 -3.21 -3.03
CA ASN A 64 -29.95 -4.10 -1.87
C ASN A 64 -28.96 -5.28 -1.95
N ASP A 65 -28.73 -5.83 -3.13
CA ASP A 65 -27.77 -6.93 -3.33
C ASP A 65 -26.34 -6.43 -3.13
N LEU A 66 -26.03 -5.23 -3.63
CA LEU A 66 -24.72 -4.61 -3.43
C LEU A 66 -24.48 -4.24 -1.97
N LEU A 67 -25.50 -3.74 -1.25
CA LEU A 67 -25.42 -3.45 0.17
C LEU A 67 -25.20 -4.73 1.01
N GLN A 68 -25.92 -5.80 0.68
CA GLN A 68 -25.72 -7.11 1.30
C GLN A 68 -24.32 -7.66 1.00
N TYR A 69 -23.87 -7.53 -0.26
CA TYR A 69 -22.54 -7.94 -0.67
C TYR A 69 -21.45 -7.18 0.08
N PHE A 70 -21.62 -5.87 0.31
CA PHE A 70 -20.70 -5.09 1.13
C PHE A 70 -20.58 -5.67 2.52
N ARG A 71 -21.73 -5.87 3.18
CA ARG A 71 -21.78 -6.37 4.56
C ARG A 71 -21.11 -7.73 4.71
N CYS A 72 -21.28 -8.62 3.73
CA CYS A 72 -20.78 -10.00 3.83
C CYS A 72 -19.36 -10.20 3.28
N ILE A 73 -18.96 -9.42 2.26
CA ILE A 73 -17.75 -9.69 1.47
C ILE A 73 -16.90 -8.43 1.31
N ALA A 74 -17.40 -7.37 0.66
CA ALA A 74 -16.55 -6.25 0.24
C ALA A 74 -15.99 -5.42 1.42
N SER A 75 -16.65 -5.40 2.58
CA SER A 75 -16.11 -4.75 3.78
C SER A 75 -14.75 -5.31 4.19
N ARG A 76 -14.47 -6.58 3.91
CA ARG A 76 -13.19 -7.24 4.21
C ARG A 76 -12.04 -6.70 3.36
N SER A 77 -12.32 -6.02 2.24
CA SER A 77 -11.31 -5.39 1.39
C SER A 77 -10.92 -3.98 1.82
N LEU A 78 -11.51 -3.45 2.90
CA LEU A 78 -11.10 -2.17 3.46
C LEU A 78 -9.70 -2.31 4.07
N THR A 79 -8.73 -1.57 3.54
CA THR A 79 -7.34 -1.69 4.00
C THR A 79 -7.13 -0.90 5.29
N THR A 80 -7.17 -1.62 6.41
CA THR A 80 -6.96 -1.10 7.76
C THR A 80 -5.67 -1.65 8.37
N PHE A 81 -5.03 -0.95 9.30
CA PHE A 81 -3.89 -1.50 10.04
C PHE A 81 -4.22 -1.78 11.51
N THR A 82 -4.90 -0.84 12.17
CA THR A 82 -5.21 -0.92 13.61
C THR A 82 -6.48 -1.73 13.91
N HIS A 83 -7.46 -1.72 13.00
CA HIS A 83 -8.81 -2.25 13.25
C HIS A 83 -9.17 -3.41 12.32
N ASP A 84 -10.11 -4.26 12.75
CA ASP A 84 -10.71 -5.25 11.86
C ASP A 84 -11.52 -4.55 10.76
N PRO A 85 -11.35 -4.93 9.47
CA PRO A 85 -12.04 -4.27 8.37
C PRO A 85 -13.57 -4.46 8.42
N VAL A 86 -14.08 -5.52 9.04
CA VAL A 86 -15.52 -5.74 9.21
C VAL A 86 -16.10 -4.77 10.22
N ASP A 87 -15.38 -4.48 11.32
CA ASP A 87 -15.82 -3.52 12.32
C ASP A 87 -15.92 -2.11 11.73
N LEU A 88 -14.91 -1.69 10.94
CA LEU A 88 -14.98 -0.45 10.18
C LEU A 88 -16.15 -0.46 9.18
N GLY A 89 -16.35 -1.56 8.47
CA GLY A 89 -17.48 -1.73 7.56
C GLY A 89 -18.84 -1.57 8.27
N ASN A 90 -18.99 -2.07 9.49
CA ASN A 90 -20.19 -1.92 10.29
C ASN A 90 -20.42 -0.45 10.71
N ILE A 91 -19.38 0.27 11.11
CA ILE A 91 -19.45 1.71 11.42
C ILE A 91 -19.91 2.49 10.18
N ILE A 92 -19.33 2.19 9.01
CA ILE A 92 -19.71 2.82 7.74
C ILE A 92 -21.19 2.54 7.41
N LEU A 93 -21.66 1.30 7.59
CA LEU A 93 -23.07 0.95 7.41
C LEU A 93 -24.00 1.68 8.38
N GLN A 94 -23.56 1.94 9.62
CA GLN A 94 -24.34 2.76 10.55
C GLN A 94 -24.41 4.22 10.08
N LEU A 95 -23.29 4.78 9.62
CA LEU A 95 -23.23 6.14 9.07
C LEU A 95 -24.11 6.32 7.83
N THR A 96 -24.31 5.27 7.02
CA THR A 96 -25.21 5.33 5.85
C THR A 96 -26.69 5.34 6.23
N LEU A 97 -27.05 4.65 7.31
CA LEU A 97 -28.44 4.46 7.74
C LEU A 97 -28.91 5.47 8.78
N LEU A 98 -28.02 6.36 9.23
CA LEU A 98 -28.28 7.24 10.36
C LEU A 98 -29.33 8.33 10.06
N ASN A 99 -29.35 8.83 8.83
CA ASN A 99 -30.26 9.89 8.38
C ASN A 99 -30.34 9.95 6.84
N ASP A 100 -31.26 10.75 6.31
CA ASP A 100 -31.46 10.96 4.87
C ASP A 100 -30.69 12.19 4.34
N SER A 101 -29.62 12.61 5.00
CA SER A 101 -28.84 13.77 4.56
C SER A 101 -28.11 13.50 3.23
N PRO A 102 -27.73 14.55 2.49
CA PRO A 102 -26.83 14.40 1.34
C PRO A 102 -25.50 13.73 1.71
N SER A 103 -25.00 13.97 2.93
CA SER A 103 -23.79 13.36 3.47
C SER A 103 -23.94 11.84 3.64
N ALA A 104 -25.03 11.36 4.26
CA ALA A 104 -25.34 9.94 4.36
C ALA A 104 -25.53 9.29 2.97
N THR A 105 -26.23 9.99 2.08
CA THR A 105 -26.43 9.56 0.68
C THR A 105 -25.09 9.38 -0.03
N ALA A 106 -24.13 10.28 0.19
CA ALA A 106 -22.79 10.15 -0.37
C ALA A 106 -22.09 8.86 0.10
N VAL A 107 -22.17 8.53 1.40
CA VAL A 107 -21.58 7.30 1.93
C VAL A 107 -22.24 6.07 1.29
N LEU A 108 -23.57 6.04 1.22
CA LEU A 108 -24.31 4.93 0.60
C LEU A 108 -23.87 4.72 -0.86
N ARG A 109 -23.85 5.79 -1.66
CA ARG A 109 -23.47 5.70 -3.08
C ARG A 109 -22.02 5.27 -3.26
N ALA A 110 -21.10 5.75 -2.41
CA ALA A 110 -19.69 5.34 -2.45
C ALA A 110 -19.50 3.88 -2.03
N LEU A 111 -20.24 3.41 -1.03
CA LEU A 111 -20.24 2.02 -0.56
C LEU A 111 -20.74 1.07 -1.66
N LEU A 112 -21.85 1.42 -2.32
CA LEU A 112 -22.38 0.65 -3.45
C LEU A 112 -21.39 0.64 -4.63
N ALA A 113 -20.73 1.77 -4.91
CA ALA A 113 -19.70 1.86 -5.95
C ALA A 113 -18.53 0.90 -5.65
N LEU A 114 -18.01 0.92 -4.42
CA LEU A 114 -16.94 0.02 -3.97
C LEU A 114 -17.36 -1.45 -4.09
N SER A 115 -18.58 -1.77 -3.68
CA SER A 115 -19.13 -3.13 -3.77
C SER A 115 -19.25 -3.61 -5.21
N SER A 116 -19.70 -2.73 -6.10
CA SER A 116 -19.84 -3.03 -7.53
C SER A 116 -18.48 -3.26 -8.20
N VAL A 117 -17.48 -2.39 -7.94
CA VAL A 117 -16.13 -2.58 -8.52
C VAL A 117 -15.42 -3.79 -7.95
N HIS A 118 -15.65 -4.11 -6.68
CA HIS A 118 -15.12 -5.30 -6.04
C HIS A 118 -15.66 -6.59 -6.65
N ARG A 119 -16.98 -6.63 -6.90
CA ARG A 119 -17.65 -7.82 -7.41
C ARG A 119 -17.37 -8.08 -8.89
N ASP A 120 -17.51 -7.04 -9.71
CA ASP A 120 -17.62 -7.20 -11.17
C ASP A 120 -16.56 -6.41 -11.96
N GLY A 121 -15.63 -5.75 -11.26
CA GLY A 121 -14.65 -4.85 -11.86
C GLY A 121 -15.25 -3.50 -12.27
N LEU A 122 -14.46 -2.71 -13.01
CA LEU A 122 -14.89 -1.39 -13.44
C LEU A 122 -15.91 -1.52 -14.59
N GLN A 123 -17.13 -1.06 -14.33
CA GLN A 123 -18.25 -1.09 -15.27
C GLN A 123 -19.15 0.15 -15.10
N SER A 124 -20.16 0.33 -15.97
CA SER A 124 -20.97 1.55 -16.04
C SER A 124 -21.73 1.90 -14.76
N GLN A 125 -22.34 0.93 -14.08
CA GLN A 125 -23.04 1.15 -12.80
C GLN A 125 -22.04 1.52 -11.70
N ALA A 126 -20.88 0.88 -11.59
CA ALA A 126 -19.84 1.24 -10.62
C ALA A 126 -19.38 2.71 -10.81
N ALA A 127 -19.14 3.11 -12.06
CA ALA A 127 -18.80 4.49 -12.39
C ALA A 127 -19.96 5.47 -12.12
N GLY A 128 -21.20 5.09 -12.44
CA GLY A 128 -22.40 5.88 -12.16
C GLY A 128 -22.62 6.12 -10.66
N LEU A 129 -22.41 5.08 -9.84
CA LEU A 129 -22.48 5.17 -8.38
C LEU A 129 -21.38 6.07 -7.82
N LYS A 130 -20.14 5.99 -8.33
CA LYS A 130 -19.06 6.92 -7.98
C LYS A 130 -19.47 8.37 -8.28
N ILE A 131 -20.00 8.65 -9.48
CA ILE A 131 -20.46 9.99 -9.86
C ILE A 131 -21.60 10.46 -8.97
N SER A 132 -22.54 9.57 -8.62
CA SER A 132 -23.65 9.88 -7.72
C SER A 132 -23.16 10.25 -6.32
N ALA A 133 -22.17 9.52 -5.78
CA ALA A 133 -21.54 9.85 -4.50
C ALA A 133 -20.89 11.24 -4.52
N LEU A 134 -20.16 11.58 -5.59
CA LEU A 134 -19.55 12.91 -5.75
C LEU A 134 -20.61 14.02 -5.83
N LYS A 135 -21.70 13.80 -6.56
CA LYS A 135 -22.81 14.75 -6.62
C LYS A 135 -23.45 14.97 -5.25
N ALA A 136 -23.62 13.91 -4.47
CA ALA A 136 -24.14 14.00 -3.11
C ALA A 136 -23.19 14.77 -2.18
N LEU A 137 -21.87 14.54 -2.26
CA LEU A 137 -20.86 15.34 -1.53
C LEU A 137 -20.89 16.83 -1.91
N ILE A 138 -21.09 17.13 -3.20
CA ILE A 138 -21.20 18.53 -3.66
C ILE A 138 -22.46 19.21 -3.11
N ALA A 139 -23.56 18.46 -3.01
CA ALA A 139 -24.83 18.95 -2.49
C ALA A 139 -24.88 19.02 -0.95
N ALA A 140 -23.98 18.34 -0.26
CA ALA A 140 -23.90 18.33 1.19
C ALA A 140 -23.48 19.71 1.76
N PRO A 141 -23.88 20.03 3.01
CA PRO A 141 -23.45 21.27 3.66
C PRO A 141 -21.93 21.37 3.71
N LYS A 142 -21.40 22.57 3.41
CA LYS A 142 -19.96 22.84 3.40
C LYS A 142 -19.46 23.60 4.64
N HIS A 143 -20.39 24.20 5.38
CA HIS A 143 -20.14 25.01 6.56
C HIS A 143 -21.04 24.51 7.69
N ASP A 144 -20.59 24.68 8.94
CA ASP A 144 -21.31 24.30 10.15
C ASP A 144 -21.78 22.83 10.19
N ILE A 145 -20.98 21.93 9.61
CA ILE A 145 -21.27 20.49 9.62
C ILE A 145 -21.15 19.91 11.02
N THR A 146 -22.07 19.01 11.35
CA THR A 146 -22.03 18.24 12.60
C THR A 146 -20.89 17.21 12.59
N ALA A 147 -20.48 16.70 13.75
CA ALA A 147 -19.48 15.64 13.84
C ALA A 147 -19.89 14.38 13.04
N ILE A 148 -21.19 14.07 13.01
CA ILE A 148 -21.76 12.97 12.21
C ILE A 148 -21.60 13.23 10.71
N GLU A 149 -21.97 14.41 10.23
CA GLU A 149 -21.83 14.76 8.81
C GLU A 149 -20.35 14.81 8.40
N ALA A 150 -19.47 15.28 9.28
CA ALA A 150 -18.03 15.22 9.09
C ALA A 150 -17.54 13.77 8.96
N ALA A 151 -17.96 12.87 9.87
CA ALA A 151 -17.64 11.45 9.78
C ALA A 151 -18.20 10.81 8.49
N GLN A 152 -19.42 11.18 8.06
CA GLN A 152 -19.99 10.76 6.78
C GLN A 152 -19.16 11.24 5.59
N HIS A 153 -18.70 12.51 5.58
CA HIS A 153 -17.85 13.01 4.51
C HIS A 153 -16.50 12.27 4.44
N VAL A 154 -15.89 12.00 5.61
CA VAL A 154 -14.65 11.22 5.71
C VAL A 154 -14.86 9.79 5.21
N ALA A 155 -15.94 9.12 5.63
CA ALA A 155 -16.27 7.77 5.18
C ALA A 155 -16.51 7.70 3.68
N ALA A 156 -17.29 8.62 3.11
CA ALA A 156 -17.52 8.72 1.67
C ALA A 156 -16.20 8.95 0.91
N GLY A 157 -15.36 9.87 1.39
CA GLY A 157 -14.03 10.13 0.82
C GLY A 157 -13.14 8.88 0.82
N MET A 158 -13.06 8.16 1.94
CA MET A 158 -12.22 6.97 2.03
C MET A 158 -12.76 5.76 1.26
N LEU A 159 -14.08 5.63 1.10
CA LEU A 159 -14.69 4.65 0.20
C LEU A 159 -14.38 4.97 -1.27
N LEU A 160 -14.42 6.24 -1.66
CA LEU A 160 -14.00 6.69 -2.99
C LEU A 160 -12.49 6.48 -3.21
N CYS A 161 -11.65 6.73 -2.19
CA CYS A 161 -10.24 6.39 -2.20
C CYS A 161 -10.04 4.88 -2.44
N SER A 162 -10.76 4.04 -1.68
CA SER A 162 -10.74 2.59 -1.81
C SER A 162 -11.19 2.10 -3.19
N PHE A 163 -12.22 2.72 -3.75
CA PHE A 163 -12.68 2.47 -5.11
C PHE A 163 -11.56 2.71 -6.14
N GLU A 164 -10.83 3.82 -6.02
CA GLU A 164 -9.74 4.16 -6.93
C GLU A 164 -8.59 3.14 -6.86
N ILE A 165 -8.24 2.68 -5.66
CA ILE A 165 -7.07 1.82 -5.43
C ILE A 165 -7.36 0.32 -5.53
N HIS A 166 -8.63 -0.11 -5.48
CA HIS A 166 -9.01 -1.53 -5.47
C HIS A 166 -8.48 -2.26 -6.71
N ARG A 167 -8.56 -1.61 -7.87
CA ARG A 167 -7.86 -2.00 -9.08
C ARG A 167 -7.03 -0.82 -9.56
N ALA A 168 -5.75 -0.81 -9.17
CA ALA A 168 -4.77 0.27 -9.42
C ALA A 168 -4.64 0.75 -10.89
N SER A 169 -5.26 0.05 -11.83
CA SER A 169 -5.35 0.34 -13.26
C SER A 169 -6.63 1.05 -13.73
N CYS A 170 -7.65 1.15 -12.88
CA CYS A 170 -9.03 1.30 -13.36
C CYS A 170 -9.61 2.71 -13.18
N THR A 171 -8.86 3.67 -12.67
CA THR A 171 -9.49 4.93 -12.24
C THR A 171 -8.65 6.16 -12.55
N SER A 172 -9.24 7.32 -12.30
CA SER A 172 -8.71 8.66 -12.59
C SER A 172 -7.39 9.01 -11.86
N GLY A 173 -6.89 8.12 -11.00
CA GLY A 173 -5.74 8.38 -10.15
C GLY A 173 -6.02 9.39 -9.04
N GLN A 174 -7.30 9.58 -8.70
CA GLN A 174 -7.76 10.62 -7.77
C GLN A 174 -7.77 10.16 -6.31
N TRP A 175 -7.23 8.98 -6.00
CA TRP A 175 -7.25 8.43 -4.64
C TRP A 175 -6.62 9.39 -3.63
N MET A 176 -5.53 10.05 -4.01
CA MET A 176 -4.86 11.03 -3.16
C MET A 176 -5.74 12.26 -2.88
N THR A 177 -6.51 12.71 -3.88
CA THR A 177 -7.47 13.82 -3.71
C THR A 177 -8.53 13.47 -2.67
N TYR A 178 -9.06 12.24 -2.69
CA TYR A 178 -10.05 11.79 -1.71
C TYR A 178 -9.45 11.64 -0.31
N LEU A 179 -8.24 11.11 -0.21
CA LEU A 179 -7.50 11.00 1.05
C LEU A 179 -7.24 12.37 1.68
N LEU A 180 -6.72 13.33 0.89
CA LEU A 180 -6.47 14.69 1.35
C LEU A 180 -7.76 15.42 1.74
N GLY A 181 -8.84 15.21 0.98
CA GLY A 181 -10.17 15.71 1.34
C GLY A 181 -10.62 15.22 2.71
N ALA A 182 -10.50 13.91 2.97
CA ALA A 182 -10.82 13.31 4.26
C ALA A 182 -9.98 13.90 5.41
N LYS A 183 -8.66 14.07 5.22
CA LYS A 183 -7.77 14.70 6.20
C LYS A 183 -8.22 16.13 6.55
N ARG A 184 -8.49 16.95 5.54
CA ARG A 184 -8.93 18.34 5.74
C ARG A 184 -10.24 18.43 6.53
N ILE A 185 -11.18 17.50 6.29
CA ILE A 185 -12.43 17.45 7.05
C ILE A 185 -12.18 17.08 8.51
N ILE A 186 -11.33 16.09 8.79
CA ILE A 186 -10.98 15.70 10.17
C ILE A 186 -10.42 16.90 10.94
N GLN A 187 -9.47 17.63 10.33
CA GLN A 187 -8.84 18.81 10.92
C GLN A 187 -9.84 19.95 11.13
N ALA A 188 -10.69 20.24 10.15
CA ALA A 188 -11.67 21.33 10.23
C ALA A 188 -12.81 21.07 11.22
N SER A 189 -13.18 19.79 11.43
CA SER A 189 -14.28 19.40 12.32
C SER A 189 -13.84 19.01 13.73
N SER A 190 -12.53 19.03 14.03
CA SER A 190 -11.96 18.55 15.30
C SER A 190 -12.37 17.11 15.65
N LEU A 191 -12.58 16.26 14.64
CA LEU A 191 -13.06 14.89 14.82
C LEU A 191 -12.10 14.02 15.65
N GLU A 192 -10.81 14.39 15.68
CA GLU A 192 -9.76 13.78 16.51
C GLU A 192 -10.11 13.78 18.01
N SER A 193 -10.87 14.76 18.47
CA SER A 193 -11.33 14.84 19.86
C SER A 193 -12.49 13.88 20.17
N SER A 194 -13.16 13.35 19.13
CA SER A 194 -14.25 12.39 19.26
C SER A 194 -13.72 10.97 19.17
N GLY A 195 -13.56 10.31 20.33
CA GLY A 195 -13.13 8.92 20.39
C GLY A 195 -14.07 7.93 19.68
N GLU A 196 -15.30 8.34 19.36
CA GLU A 196 -16.30 7.53 18.65
C GLU A 196 -15.86 7.16 17.23
N PHE A 197 -15.19 8.07 16.52
CA PHE A 197 -14.80 7.88 15.12
C PHE A 197 -13.34 7.42 14.97
N GLY A 198 -12.71 6.96 16.04
CA GLY A 198 -11.31 6.49 16.06
C GLY A 198 -10.96 5.53 14.91
N PRO A 199 -11.75 4.47 14.63
CA PRO A 199 -11.46 3.56 13.52
C PRO A 199 -11.43 4.22 12.14
N LEU A 200 -12.26 5.24 11.92
CA LEU A 200 -12.30 5.99 10.68
C LEU A 200 -11.07 6.89 10.53
N ILE A 201 -10.65 7.52 11.63
CA ILE A 201 -9.44 8.37 11.67
C ILE A 201 -8.19 7.52 11.48
N ASP A 202 -8.10 6.37 12.16
CA ASP A 202 -6.99 5.41 12.00
C ASP A 202 -6.92 4.86 10.57
N TRP A 203 -8.06 4.72 9.89
CA TRP A 203 -8.10 4.34 8.47
C TRP A 203 -7.48 5.41 7.57
N VAL A 204 -7.84 6.68 7.78
CA VAL A 204 -7.23 7.82 7.06
C VAL A 204 -5.74 7.90 7.36
N TYR A 205 -5.34 7.81 8.63
CA TYR A 205 -3.95 7.89 9.06
C TYR A 205 -3.09 6.80 8.43
N TYR A 206 -3.58 5.56 8.35
CA TYR A 206 -2.85 4.47 7.70
C TYR A 206 -2.55 4.77 6.22
N HIS A 207 -3.55 5.24 5.48
CA HIS A 207 -3.38 5.59 4.07
C HIS A 207 -2.46 6.79 3.89
N ASP A 208 -2.56 7.79 4.77
CA ASP A 208 -1.70 8.97 4.78
C ASP A 208 -0.23 8.60 4.94
N VAL A 209 0.12 7.81 5.96
CA VAL A 209 1.50 7.38 6.22
C VAL A 209 2.09 6.65 5.00
N LEU A 210 1.32 5.76 4.35
CA LEU A 210 1.83 5.03 3.18
C LEU A 210 1.84 5.85 1.89
N SER A 211 1.01 6.89 1.81
CA SER A 211 1.11 7.86 0.73
C SER A 211 2.44 8.61 0.79
N ARG A 212 2.99 8.86 1.98
CA ARG A 212 4.29 9.53 2.16
C ARG A 212 5.44 8.70 1.58
N PHE A 213 5.47 7.39 1.85
CA PHE A 213 6.44 6.48 1.22
C PHE A 213 6.33 6.50 -0.31
N SER A 214 5.11 6.54 -0.84
CA SER A 214 4.88 6.60 -2.29
C SER A 214 5.40 7.91 -2.89
N ASN A 215 5.09 9.05 -2.26
CA ASN A 215 5.51 10.38 -2.70
C ASN A 215 7.03 10.60 -2.59
N LEU A 216 7.68 9.99 -1.60
CA LEU A 216 9.13 10.07 -1.41
C LEU A 216 9.91 9.53 -2.64
N HIS A 217 9.35 8.56 -3.34
CA HIS A 217 10.01 7.90 -4.47
C HIS A 217 9.37 8.22 -5.82
N TRP A 218 8.13 8.69 -5.84
CA TRP A 218 7.43 9.06 -7.06
C TRP A 218 7.73 10.49 -7.50
N HIS A 219 8.48 10.64 -8.58
CA HIS A 219 8.82 11.93 -9.17
C HIS A 219 8.02 12.13 -10.46
N SER A 220 6.74 12.51 -10.33
CA SER A 220 5.85 12.72 -11.48
C SER A 220 6.35 13.87 -12.34
N LYS A 221 6.88 13.58 -13.54
CA LYS A 221 7.15 14.63 -14.54
C LYS A 221 5.90 15.02 -15.34
N ILE A 222 4.71 14.47 -15.01
CA ILE A 222 3.40 14.85 -15.58
C ILE A 222 2.79 16.04 -14.79
N ALA A 223 3.57 16.75 -13.98
CA ALA A 223 3.20 18.10 -13.56
C ALA A 223 3.33 19.02 -14.78
N ASN A 224 2.30 19.04 -15.63
CA ASN A 224 2.07 20.20 -16.47
C ASN A 224 1.81 21.37 -15.49
N PRO A 225 2.62 22.44 -15.49
CA PRO A 225 2.47 23.54 -14.54
C PRO A 225 1.07 24.20 -14.61
N ASP A 226 0.34 23.98 -15.71
CA ASP A 226 -1.02 24.48 -15.94
C ASP A 226 -2.15 23.51 -15.50
N SER A 227 -1.83 22.32 -14.95
CA SER A 227 -2.88 21.45 -14.40
C SER A 227 -3.21 21.86 -12.96
N PRO A 228 -4.49 22.05 -12.60
CA PRO A 228 -4.89 22.35 -11.21
C PRO A 228 -4.59 21.19 -10.24
N SER A 229 -4.12 20.05 -10.74
CA SER A 229 -3.57 18.94 -9.95
C SER A 229 -2.12 19.14 -9.48
N SER A 230 -1.41 20.16 -9.99
CA SER A 230 -0.01 20.42 -9.59
C SER A 230 0.12 21.09 -8.21
N GLU A 231 -0.98 21.57 -7.62
CA GLU A 231 -0.99 22.11 -6.25
C GLU A 231 -0.87 21.01 -5.17
N THR A 232 -1.03 19.74 -5.54
CA THR A 232 -1.10 18.63 -4.56
C THR A 232 0.27 18.20 -4.03
N SER A 233 1.37 18.57 -4.68
CA SER A 233 2.73 18.10 -4.33
C SER A 233 3.44 18.94 -3.27
N ALA A 234 2.90 20.11 -2.89
CA ALA A 234 3.61 21.08 -2.04
C ALA A 234 2.90 21.41 -0.71
N GLU A 235 1.81 20.73 -0.37
CA GLU A 235 1.19 20.93 0.93
C GLU A 235 1.78 19.95 1.95
N THR A 236 2.80 20.43 2.67
CA THR A 236 3.31 19.81 3.90
C THR A 236 2.22 19.88 4.97
N PHE A 237 1.23 19.00 4.91
CA PHE A 237 0.17 18.97 5.90
C PHE A 237 0.64 18.31 7.19
N SER A 238 0.34 18.98 8.31
CA SER A 238 0.49 18.43 9.65
C SER A 238 -0.12 17.03 9.74
N LEU A 239 0.60 16.11 10.36
CA LEU A 239 0.13 14.75 10.61
C LEU A 239 -1.18 14.78 11.39
N LEU A 240 -2.10 13.88 11.05
CA LEU A 240 -3.21 13.58 11.95
C LEU A 240 -2.59 13.08 13.26
N SER A 241 -3.07 13.60 14.39
CA SER A 241 -2.64 13.06 15.68
C SER A 241 -3.17 11.64 15.81
N PRO A 242 -2.32 10.64 16.08
CA PRO A 242 -2.80 9.29 16.28
C PRO A 242 -3.74 9.26 17.49
N GLY A 243 -4.67 8.30 17.49
CA GLY A 243 -5.52 8.02 18.65
C GLY A 243 -4.72 7.48 19.85
N MET A 244 -5.41 6.76 20.75
CA MET A 244 -4.77 6.17 21.93
C MET A 244 -3.62 5.22 21.56
N PRO A 245 -2.41 5.41 22.11
CA PRO A 245 -1.19 4.76 21.63
C PRO A 245 -1.31 3.23 21.63
N SER A 246 -1.27 2.64 20.44
CA SER A 246 -1.19 1.20 20.21
C SER A 246 0.13 0.80 19.56
N VAL A 247 0.42 -0.51 19.52
CA VAL A 247 1.60 -1.05 18.83
C VAL A 247 1.55 -0.74 17.33
N GLU A 248 0.35 -0.85 16.75
CA GLU A 248 0.07 -0.55 15.35
C GLU A 248 0.29 0.93 15.06
N GLN A 249 -0.27 1.83 15.87
CA GLN A 249 -0.07 3.26 15.70
C GLN A 249 1.39 3.65 15.86
N THR A 250 2.08 3.10 16.86
CA THR A 250 3.53 3.33 17.05
C THR A 250 4.33 2.90 15.82
N THR A 251 3.95 1.78 15.19
CA THR A 251 4.58 1.29 13.96
C THR A 251 4.38 2.27 12.80
N LEU A 252 3.16 2.80 12.63
CA LEU A 252 2.86 3.78 11.58
C LEU A 252 3.55 5.12 11.82
N THR A 253 3.58 5.61 13.06
CA THR A 253 4.31 6.84 13.41
C THR A 253 5.79 6.69 13.11
N LEU A 254 6.40 5.55 13.45
CA LEU A 254 7.80 5.31 13.12
C LEU A 254 8.07 5.20 11.62
N LEU A 255 7.13 4.65 10.83
CA LEU A 255 7.26 4.64 9.37
C LEU A 255 7.18 6.06 8.79
N SER A 256 6.31 6.90 9.35
CA SER A 256 6.22 8.32 9.05
C SER A 256 7.54 9.04 9.37
N ASP A 257 8.13 8.79 10.54
CA ASP A 257 9.42 9.34 10.96
C ASP A 257 10.56 8.91 10.02
N ILE A 258 10.56 7.65 9.55
CA ILE A 258 11.53 7.15 8.56
C ILE A 258 11.40 7.92 7.23
N CYS A 259 10.17 8.16 6.76
CA CYS A 259 9.96 8.91 5.53
C CYS A 259 10.49 10.35 5.65
N ASP A 260 10.31 11.00 6.82
CA ASP A 260 10.89 12.33 7.09
C ASP A 260 12.42 12.27 7.08
N ALA A 261 12.99 11.28 7.77
CA ALA A 261 14.45 11.11 7.84
C ALA A 261 15.06 10.93 6.45
N ILE A 262 14.49 10.05 5.62
CA ILE A 262 15.03 9.77 4.27
C ILE A 262 14.84 10.96 3.34
N SER A 263 13.76 11.74 3.48
CA SER A 263 13.57 12.98 2.71
C SER A 263 14.72 13.97 2.91
N THR A 264 15.27 14.04 4.13
CA THR A 264 16.40 14.93 4.45
C THR A 264 17.76 14.43 3.97
N LEU A 265 17.86 13.17 3.52
CA LEU A 265 19.10 12.59 2.98
C LEU A 265 19.35 12.94 1.50
N SER A 266 18.42 13.65 0.86
CA SER A 266 18.58 14.08 -0.53
C SER A 266 19.75 15.07 -0.65
N PRO A 267 20.64 14.98 -1.67
CA PRO A 267 21.86 15.79 -1.78
C PRO A 267 21.63 17.31 -1.69
N GLU A 268 20.43 17.77 -2.07
CA GLU A 268 20.01 19.17 -2.02
C GLU A 268 19.59 19.65 -0.62
N MET A 269 19.23 18.72 0.27
CA MET A 269 18.71 18.99 1.62
C MET A 269 19.64 18.48 2.73
N MET A 270 20.81 17.94 2.36
CA MET A 270 21.78 17.41 3.31
C MET A 270 22.17 18.46 4.36
N PRO A 271 22.30 18.08 5.64
CA PRO A 271 22.58 19.03 6.69
C PRO A 271 23.91 19.76 6.42
N PRO A 272 23.94 21.11 6.46
CA PRO A 272 25.07 21.89 5.98
C PRO A 272 26.31 21.75 6.88
N THR A 273 26.11 21.53 8.18
CA THR A 273 27.19 21.46 9.16
C THR A 273 27.50 20.02 9.60
N ASP A 274 28.71 19.80 10.14
CA ASP A 274 29.09 18.49 10.71
C ASP A 274 28.27 18.13 11.96
N ASP A 275 27.82 19.13 12.73
CA ASP A 275 27.00 18.96 13.93
C ASP A 275 25.59 18.44 13.57
N ASP A 276 24.96 19.07 12.58
CA ASP A 276 23.64 18.64 12.08
C ASP A 276 23.67 17.22 11.49
N ARG A 277 24.82 16.80 10.93
CA ARG A 277 25.02 15.44 10.41
C ARG A 277 25.10 14.41 11.54
N ASP A 278 25.76 14.73 12.66
CA ASP A 278 25.84 13.86 13.83
C ASP A 278 24.50 13.73 14.55
N ASP A 279 23.76 14.84 14.65
CA ASP A 279 22.38 14.87 15.17
C ASP A 279 21.44 14.00 14.33
N HIS A 280 21.50 14.13 13.00
CA HIS A 280 20.73 13.29 12.08
C HIS A 280 21.10 11.81 12.22
N HIS A 281 22.40 11.50 12.33
CA HIS A 281 22.86 10.14 12.55
C HIS A 281 22.33 9.57 13.88
N THR A 282 22.36 10.36 14.96
CA THR A 282 21.82 10.01 16.28
C THR A 282 20.32 9.79 16.25
N PHE A 283 19.58 10.61 15.51
CA PHE A 283 18.15 10.43 15.28
C PHE A 283 17.86 9.09 14.58
N LEU A 284 18.63 8.76 13.53
CA LEU A 284 18.50 7.47 12.84
C LEU A 284 18.78 6.28 13.77
N LYS A 285 19.79 6.37 14.65
CA LYS A 285 20.02 5.32 15.69
C LYS A 285 18.82 5.19 16.62
N THR A 286 18.24 6.31 17.02
CA THR A 286 17.06 6.35 17.88
C THR A 286 15.86 5.70 17.19
N LEU A 287 15.65 5.94 15.89
CA LEU A 287 14.61 5.27 15.12
C LEU A 287 14.83 3.76 15.07
N VAL A 288 16.04 3.30 14.72
CA VAL A 288 16.37 1.86 14.71
C VAL A 288 16.06 1.21 16.07
N PHE A 289 16.47 1.86 17.17
CA PHE A 289 16.21 1.37 18.52
C PHE A 289 14.70 1.32 18.84
N ARG A 290 13.95 2.39 18.50
CA ARG A 290 12.50 2.44 18.70
C ARG A 290 11.80 1.33 17.92
N ILE A 291 12.18 1.09 16.67
CA ILE A 291 11.59 0.04 15.82
C ILE A 291 11.81 -1.35 16.42
N ARG A 292 13.04 -1.63 16.90
CA ARG A 292 13.37 -2.91 17.55
C ARG A 292 12.61 -3.12 18.87
N THR A 293 12.19 -2.04 19.53
CA THR A 293 11.52 -2.09 20.84
C THR A 293 10.00 -2.00 20.77
N ILE A 294 9.39 -1.75 19.60
CA ILE A 294 7.93 -1.74 19.39
C ILE A 294 7.27 -3.01 19.94
N SER A 295 7.99 -4.13 19.95
CA SER A 295 7.56 -5.37 20.59
C SER A 295 8.78 -6.23 20.93
N SER A 296 9.36 -6.07 22.11
CA SER A 296 10.26 -7.10 22.68
C SER A 296 9.44 -8.34 23.05
N ALA A 297 9.01 -9.08 22.03
CA ALA A 297 8.59 -10.46 22.10
C ALA A 297 8.95 -11.03 20.73
N GLU A 298 9.96 -11.89 20.73
CA GLU A 298 10.48 -12.66 19.60
C GLU A 298 9.40 -13.09 18.60
N ILE A 299 9.79 -13.21 17.32
CA ILE A 299 8.97 -13.81 16.26
C ILE A 299 8.36 -15.09 16.84
N PRO A 300 7.04 -15.14 17.05
CA PRO A 300 6.48 -16.27 17.73
C PRO A 300 6.47 -17.50 16.82
N PRO A 301 6.51 -18.72 17.40
CA PRO A 301 6.39 -19.96 16.64
C PRO A 301 5.08 -20.00 15.83
N PRO A 302 5.04 -20.80 14.75
CA PRO A 302 3.90 -20.88 13.84
C PRO A 302 2.61 -21.21 14.62
N GLY A 303 1.59 -20.36 14.45
CA GLY A 303 0.30 -20.46 15.15
C GLY A 303 -0.18 -19.20 15.87
N HIS A 304 0.54 -18.08 15.77
CA HIS A 304 0.16 -16.81 16.41
C HIS A 304 -0.77 -15.93 15.56
N SER A 305 -1.53 -15.06 16.24
CA SER A 305 -2.53 -14.19 15.63
C SER A 305 -1.96 -13.37 14.47
N ARG A 306 -2.61 -13.45 13.30
CA ARG A 306 -2.27 -12.77 12.03
C ARG A 306 -1.77 -11.33 12.21
N ARG A 307 -2.36 -10.60 13.15
CA ARG A 307 -1.98 -9.23 13.53
C ARG A 307 -0.52 -9.12 13.99
N ARG A 308 -0.05 -9.99 14.89
CA ARG A 308 1.34 -9.98 15.39
C ARG A 308 2.34 -10.23 14.28
N THR A 309 2.06 -11.21 13.41
CA THR A 309 2.91 -11.51 12.26
C THR A 309 3.00 -10.31 11.33
N MET A 310 1.88 -9.62 11.10
CA MET A 310 1.86 -8.43 10.25
C MET A 310 2.66 -7.27 10.84
N THR A 311 2.53 -7.00 12.15
CA THR A 311 3.36 -6.00 12.83
C THR A 311 4.86 -6.32 12.71
N ALA A 312 5.24 -7.59 12.89
CA ALA A 312 6.63 -8.04 12.76
C ALA A 312 7.17 -7.86 11.33
N LEU A 313 6.35 -8.11 10.30
CA LEU A 313 6.73 -7.86 8.91
C LEU A 313 6.90 -6.37 8.62
N PHE A 314 6.04 -5.50 9.16
CA PHE A 314 6.22 -4.04 9.06
C PHE A 314 7.52 -3.59 9.69
N GLN A 315 7.80 -4.02 10.92
CA GLN A 315 9.06 -3.71 11.62
C GLN A 315 10.28 -4.19 10.81
N CYS A 316 10.22 -5.42 10.28
CA CYS A 316 11.26 -5.99 9.45
C CYS A 316 11.51 -5.15 8.20
N ALA A 317 10.44 -4.82 7.46
CA ALA A 317 10.50 -3.98 6.27
C ALA A 317 11.06 -2.59 6.58
N MET A 318 10.64 -1.96 7.68
CA MET A 318 11.15 -0.65 8.09
C MET A 318 12.64 -0.67 8.37
N LEU A 319 13.15 -1.69 9.07
CA LEU A 319 14.58 -1.83 9.35
C LEU A 319 15.38 -2.08 8.08
N VAL A 320 14.91 -2.96 7.20
CA VAL A 320 15.55 -3.23 5.89
C VAL A 320 15.57 -1.96 5.05
N TYR A 321 14.43 -1.28 4.92
CA TYR A 321 14.32 -0.05 4.15
C TYR A 321 15.27 1.02 4.67
N LEU A 322 15.30 1.26 5.98
CA LEU A 322 16.17 2.28 6.57
C LEU A 322 17.65 1.93 6.39
N HIS A 323 18.04 0.67 6.60
CA HIS A 323 19.42 0.22 6.41
C HIS A 323 19.88 0.41 4.96
N ARG A 324 19.04 0.05 3.98
CA ARG A 324 19.35 0.16 2.55
C ARG A 324 19.31 1.61 2.04
N ALA A 325 18.34 2.41 2.46
CA ALA A 325 18.12 3.76 1.96
C ALA A 325 19.07 4.80 2.56
N ALA A 326 19.46 4.64 3.83
CA ALA A 326 20.34 5.58 4.52
C ALA A 326 21.84 5.24 4.37
N SER A 327 22.20 4.22 3.57
CA SER A 327 23.59 3.73 3.39
C SER A 327 24.32 3.55 4.72
N MET A 328 23.62 2.99 5.71
CA MET A 328 24.08 2.91 7.09
C MET A 328 24.92 1.65 7.33
N ASP A 329 26.13 1.62 6.77
CA ASP A 329 27.15 0.58 7.06
C ASP A 329 27.60 0.59 8.54
N LEU A 330 27.18 1.59 9.33
CA LEU A 330 27.63 1.85 10.71
C LEU A 330 26.66 1.41 11.82
N LEU A 331 25.46 0.92 11.49
CA LEU A 331 24.39 0.68 12.49
C LEU A 331 24.04 -0.79 12.74
N GLU A 332 24.26 -1.66 11.75
CA GLU A 332 23.93 -3.07 11.82
C GLU A 332 24.92 -3.83 10.93
N LEU A 333 25.58 -4.86 11.48
CA LEU A 333 26.48 -5.70 10.70
C LEU A 333 25.69 -6.34 9.56
N ALA A 334 26.21 -6.36 8.33
CA ALA A 334 25.50 -6.93 7.16
C ALA A 334 24.90 -8.32 7.45
N ALA A 335 25.59 -9.15 8.26
CA ALA A 335 25.11 -10.46 8.69
C ALA A 335 23.77 -10.44 9.44
N GLU A 336 23.48 -9.38 10.21
CA GLU A 336 22.22 -9.25 10.95
C GLU A 336 21.07 -8.85 10.00
N THR A 337 21.33 -8.00 9.01
CA THR A 337 20.38 -7.71 7.93
C THR A 337 20.04 -8.98 7.14
N GLU A 338 21.05 -9.78 6.77
CA GLU A 338 20.83 -11.05 6.07
C GLU A 338 20.06 -12.07 6.92
N ARG A 339 20.36 -12.16 8.22
CA ARG A 339 19.59 -12.99 9.16
C ARG A 339 18.13 -12.56 9.25
N ARG A 340 17.88 -11.25 9.26
CA ARG A 340 16.54 -10.65 9.27
C ARG A 340 15.77 -11.00 7.99
N LEU A 341 16.42 -10.90 6.83
CA LEU A 341 15.84 -11.28 5.54
C LEU A 341 15.53 -12.78 5.47
N HIS A 342 16.44 -13.63 5.94
CA HIS A 342 16.20 -15.08 6.01
C HIS A 342 14.93 -15.42 6.80
N ASN A 343 14.77 -14.82 8.00
CA ASN A 343 13.57 -15.00 8.82
C ASN A 343 12.31 -14.44 8.16
N ALA A 344 12.45 -13.32 7.43
CA ALA A 344 11.34 -12.73 6.67
C ALA A 344 10.85 -13.70 5.58
N PHE A 345 11.74 -14.23 4.74
CA PHE A 345 11.36 -15.19 3.70
C PHE A 345 10.78 -16.49 4.28
N ALA A 346 11.31 -17.00 5.38
CA ALA A 346 10.73 -18.14 6.08
C ALA A 346 9.29 -17.86 6.56
N THR A 347 9.02 -16.63 7.01
CA THR A 347 7.66 -16.20 7.40
C THR A 347 6.76 -16.05 6.18
N LEU A 348 7.22 -15.38 5.11
CA LEU A 348 6.46 -15.17 3.87
C LEU A 348 6.06 -16.50 3.21
N ALA A 349 6.93 -17.52 3.27
CA ALA A 349 6.65 -18.85 2.76
C ALA A 349 5.50 -19.57 3.48
N GLN A 350 5.26 -19.25 4.76
CA GLN A 350 4.24 -19.89 5.59
C GLN A 350 2.91 -19.12 5.64
N LEU A 351 2.91 -17.82 5.27
CA LEU A 351 1.71 -16.99 5.28
C LEU A 351 0.75 -17.39 4.18
N ASP A 352 -0.53 -17.60 4.48
CA ASP A 352 -1.59 -17.86 3.48
C ASP A 352 -1.79 -16.67 2.51
N ALA A 353 -1.79 -15.45 3.04
CA ALA A 353 -1.97 -14.21 2.29
C ALA A 353 -1.29 -13.03 3.01
N CYS A 354 -0.89 -12.01 2.25
CA CYS A 354 -0.32 -10.77 2.76
C CYS A 354 -0.95 -9.56 2.06
N GLU A 355 -2.05 -9.03 2.62
CA GLU A 355 -2.75 -7.90 2.01
C GLU A 355 -2.02 -6.55 2.17
N ARG A 356 -1.02 -6.48 3.06
CA ARG A 356 -0.27 -5.24 3.33
C ARG A 356 0.84 -5.09 2.31
N GLN A 357 0.67 -4.15 1.39
CA GLN A 357 1.57 -4.05 0.24
C GLN A 357 2.95 -3.48 0.60
N PHE A 358 3.07 -2.58 1.59
CA PHE A 358 4.36 -2.01 2.01
C PHE A 358 5.39 -3.07 2.44
N PRO A 359 5.12 -3.94 3.43
CA PRO A 359 6.09 -4.95 3.83
C PRO A 359 6.34 -5.98 2.73
N LEU A 360 5.31 -6.36 1.96
CA LEU A 360 5.47 -7.25 0.81
C LEU A 360 6.40 -6.65 -0.25
N PHE A 361 6.26 -5.35 -0.53
CA PHE A 361 7.07 -4.65 -1.50
C PHE A 361 8.54 -4.59 -1.05
N ILE A 362 8.81 -4.01 0.12
CA ILE A 362 10.19 -3.83 0.61
C ILE A 362 10.91 -5.17 0.75
N LEU A 363 10.29 -6.16 1.40
CA LEU A 363 10.93 -7.47 1.60
C LEU A 363 11.02 -8.26 0.29
N GLY A 364 10.01 -8.16 -0.57
CA GLY A 364 10.02 -8.80 -1.88
C GLY A 364 11.15 -8.30 -2.77
N CYS A 365 11.47 -7.01 -2.72
CA CYS A 365 12.59 -6.42 -3.47
C CYS A 365 13.96 -6.99 -3.10
N GLU A 366 14.08 -7.59 -1.91
CA GLU A 366 15.36 -8.14 -1.40
C GLU A 366 15.61 -9.60 -1.81
N ALA A 367 14.73 -10.23 -2.58
CA ALA A 367 14.96 -11.60 -3.05
C ALA A 367 16.17 -11.67 -4.00
N ARG A 368 17.18 -12.46 -3.64
CA ARG A 368 18.45 -12.61 -4.40
C ARG A 368 18.59 -13.94 -5.11
N SER A 369 17.78 -14.93 -4.72
CA SER A 369 17.75 -16.26 -5.32
C SER A 369 16.42 -16.56 -5.99
N ASP A 370 16.42 -17.49 -6.96
CA ASP A 370 15.18 -17.95 -7.60
C ASP A 370 14.21 -18.58 -6.59
N HIS A 371 14.73 -19.18 -5.52
CA HIS A 371 13.90 -19.71 -4.43
C HIS A 371 13.14 -18.61 -3.69
N GLU A 372 13.82 -17.53 -3.29
CA GLU A 372 13.20 -16.38 -2.63
C GLU A 372 12.22 -15.66 -3.57
N ARG A 373 12.59 -15.51 -4.85
CA ARG A 373 11.71 -14.94 -5.88
C ARG A 373 10.44 -15.76 -6.02
N SER A 374 10.53 -17.09 -6.02
CA SER A 374 9.37 -18.00 -6.03
C SER A 374 8.49 -17.77 -4.80
N ILE A 375 9.06 -17.72 -3.59
CA ILE A 375 8.30 -17.47 -2.35
C ILE A 375 7.46 -16.20 -2.47
N VAL A 376 8.03 -15.11 -2.99
CA VAL A 376 7.36 -13.82 -3.16
C VAL A 376 6.24 -13.92 -4.20
N LEU A 377 6.50 -14.51 -5.37
CA LEU A 377 5.51 -14.65 -6.45
C LEU A 377 4.36 -15.60 -6.06
N ASP A 378 4.66 -16.67 -5.33
CA ASP A 378 3.67 -17.61 -4.81
C ASP A 378 2.79 -16.91 -3.76
N LEU A 379 3.37 -16.12 -2.85
CA LEU A 379 2.60 -15.35 -1.87
C LEU A 379 1.70 -14.30 -2.54
N ILE A 380 2.20 -13.61 -3.58
CA ILE A 380 1.39 -12.66 -4.37
C ILE A 380 0.20 -13.39 -4.99
N THR A 381 0.44 -14.54 -5.61
CA THR A 381 -0.62 -15.34 -6.27
C THR A 381 -1.68 -15.77 -5.27
N ARG A 382 -1.28 -16.39 -4.14
CA ARG A 382 -2.20 -16.83 -3.07
C ARG A 382 -2.96 -15.66 -2.45
N THR A 383 -2.31 -14.50 -2.31
CA THR A 383 -2.98 -13.30 -1.83
C THR A 383 -4.04 -12.82 -2.81
N GLN A 384 -3.77 -12.80 -4.12
CA GLN A 384 -4.74 -12.35 -5.14
C GLN A 384 -5.98 -13.25 -5.26
N GLU A 385 -5.89 -14.52 -4.87
CA GLU A 385 -7.04 -15.44 -4.82
C GLU A 385 -7.99 -15.14 -3.67
N HIS A 386 -7.53 -14.40 -2.65
CA HIS A 386 -8.33 -14.11 -1.47
C HIS A 386 -9.34 -12.97 -1.76
N ALA A 387 -10.62 -13.20 -1.44
CA ALA A 387 -11.69 -12.24 -1.74
C ALA A 387 -11.53 -10.87 -1.05
N ALA A 388 -10.69 -10.77 0.00
CA ALA A 388 -10.39 -9.49 0.67
C ALA A 388 -9.27 -8.69 -0.02
N SER A 389 -8.60 -9.28 -1.01
CA SER A 389 -7.40 -8.71 -1.60
C SER A 389 -7.69 -7.78 -2.75
N ARG A 390 -6.97 -6.66 -2.76
CA ARG A 390 -6.89 -5.75 -3.91
C ARG A 390 -5.87 -6.26 -4.92
N SER A 391 -5.87 -5.66 -6.11
CA SER A 391 -4.88 -6.00 -7.13
C SER A 391 -3.44 -5.74 -6.64
N LEU A 392 -2.61 -6.79 -6.64
CA LEU A 392 -1.17 -6.72 -6.39
C LEU A 392 -0.35 -6.51 -7.68
N TYR A 393 -1.01 -6.26 -8.82
CA TYR A 393 -0.34 -6.19 -10.12
C TYR A 393 0.83 -5.21 -10.16
N LEU A 394 0.63 -3.96 -9.69
CA LEU A 394 1.69 -2.96 -9.70
C LEU A 394 2.83 -3.33 -8.76
N VAL A 395 2.53 -3.81 -7.55
CA VAL A 395 3.54 -4.27 -6.58
C VAL A 395 4.39 -5.36 -7.18
N ARG A 396 3.76 -6.39 -7.76
CA ARG A 396 4.46 -7.47 -8.45
C ARG A 396 5.38 -6.93 -9.55
N ARG A 397 4.85 -6.04 -10.39
CA ARG A 397 5.62 -5.48 -11.51
C ARG A 397 6.80 -4.62 -11.08
N MET A 398 6.66 -3.86 -9.99
CA MET A 398 7.75 -3.07 -9.44
C MET A 398 8.82 -3.96 -8.79
N ILE A 399 8.42 -5.01 -8.05
CA ILE A 399 9.36 -6.00 -7.48
C ILE A 399 10.15 -6.68 -8.60
N GLU A 400 9.47 -7.21 -9.62
CA GLU A 400 10.12 -7.85 -10.77
C GLU A 400 11.09 -6.90 -11.48
N ALA A 401 10.71 -5.62 -11.67
CA ALA A 401 11.59 -4.62 -12.27
C ALA A 401 12.84 -4.37 -11.41
N ILE A 402 12.71 -4.32 -10.09
CA ILE A 402 13.85 -4.16 -9.17
C ILE A 402 14.81 -5.34 -9.25
N TRP A 403 14.30 -6.58 -9.27
CA TRP A 403 15.12 -7.77 -9.46
C TRP A 403 15.88 -7.74 -10.78
N ILE A 404 15.22 -7.34 -11.87
CA ILE A 404 15.87 -7.22 -13.18
C ILE A 404 16.98 -6.16 -13.16
N GLN A 405 16.76 -5.02 -12.48
CA GLN A 405 17.83 -4.02 -12.34
C GLN A 405 19.02 -4.55 -11.54
N ASP A 406 18.77 -5.36 -10.51
CA ASP A 406 19.85 -6.00 -9.74
C ASP A 406 20.60 -7.05 -10.57
N ASP A 407 19.91 -7.80 -11.43
CA ASP A 407 20.55 -8.79 -12.33
C ASP A 407 21.35 -8.11 -13.46
N LEU A 408 20.94 -6.92 -13.92
CA LEU A 408 21.63 -6.14 -14.95
C LEU A 408 22.82 -5.32 -14.39
N ALA A 409 22.81 -5.01 -13.10
CA ALA A 409 23.80 -4.14 -12.48
C ALA A 409 25.21 -4.75 -12.50
N LYS A 410 26.20 -3.98 -12.99
CA LYS A 410 27.63 -4.34 -12.95
C LYS A 410 28.33 -3.89 -11.66
N GLY A 411 27.63 -3.18 -10.79
CA GLY A 411 28.11 -2.58 -9.54
C GLY A 411 26.95 -2.09 -8.67
N PRO A 412 27.21 -1.54 -7.48
CA PRO A 412 26.15 -1.12 -6.56
C PRO A 412 25.37 0.07 -7.14
N VAL A 413 24.08 -0.13 -7.39
CA VAL A 413 23.13 0.95 -7.67
C VAL A 413 22.57 1.45 -6.35
N ASN A 414 22.51 2.77 -6.14
CA ASN A 414 21.93 3.34 -4.93
C ASN A 414 20.48 2.84 -4.78
N TYR A 415 20.15 2.34 -3.58
CA TYR A 415 18.87 1.70 -3.32
C TYR A 415 17.68 2.67 -3.50
N THR A 416 17.82 3.89 -2.97
CA THR A 416 16.80 4.95 -3.05
C THR A 416 16.61 5.39 -4.50
N GLU A 417 17.68 5.57 -5.27
CA GLU A 417 17.60 5.92 -6.70
C GLU A 417 16.90 4.83 -7.52
N LYS A 418 17.22 3.55 -7.25
CA LYS A 418 16.57 2.41 -7.92
C LYS A 418 15.08 2.36 -7.62
N LEU A 419 14.68 2.52 -6.34
CA LEU A 419 13.27 2.60 -5.97
C LEU A 419 12.59 3.78 -6.66
N SER A 420 13.18 4.97 -6.60
CA SER A 420 12.62 6.17 -7.20
C SER A 420 12.46 6.05 -8.72
N ALA A 421 13.42 5.45 -9.42
CA ALA A 421 13.34 5.22 -10.85
C ALA A 421 12.22 4.25 -11.24
N VAL A 422 12.06 3.14 -10.51
CA VAL A 422 10.99 2.16 -10.76
C VAL A 422 9.61 2.75 -10.43
N LEU A 423 9.47 3.41 -9.29
CA LEU A 423 8.17 4.00 -8.88
C LEU A 423 7.76 5.13 -9.82
N SER A 424 8.71 5.96 -10.26
CA SER A 424 8.44 7.05 -11.22
C SER A 424 8.08 6.57 -12.63
N CYS A 425 8.26 5.27 -12.93
CA CYS A 425 7.76 4.69 -14.18
C CYS A 425 6.25 4.45 -14.15
N CYS A 426 5.61 4.35 -13.00
CA CYS A 426 4.18 4.14 -12.96
C CYS A 426 3.43 5.38 -13.50
N ALA A 427 2.22 5.21 -14.05
CA ALA A 427 1.43 6.33 -14.58
C ALA A 427 0.62 7.09 -13.52
N ILE A 428 0.15 6.38 -12.49
CA ILE A 428 -0.59 6.91 -11.33
C ILE A 428 0.13 6.52 -10.03
N LEU A 429 0.26 7.45 -9.08
CA LEU A 429 0.95 7.27 -7.79
C LEU A 429 0.57 5.91 -7.18
N PRO A 430 1.53 4.99 -6.90
CA PRO A 430 1.20 3.69 -6.36
C PRO A 430 0.70 3.90 -4.94
N THR A 431 0.05 2.89 -4.43
CA THR A 431 -0.41 2.87 -3.04
C THR A 431 0.04 1.57 -2.41
N PHE A 432 0.66 1.66 -1.25
CA PHE A 432 1.25 0.51 -0.55
C PHE A 432 0.43 0.05 0.67
N VAL A 433 -0.84 0.46 0.77
CA VAL A 433 -1.82 0.06 1.81
C VAL A 433 -2.21 -1.42 1.84
#